data_AF-A0A2P5KB13-F1
#
_entry.id   AF-A0A2P5KB13-F1
#
_cell.length_a   1.000
_cell.length_b   1.000
_cell.length_c   1.000
_cell.angle_alpha   90.00
_cell.angle_beta   90.00
_cell.angle_gamma   90.00
#
_symmetry.space_group_name_H-M   'P 1'
#
loop_
_entity.id
_entity.type
_entity.pdbx_description
1 polymer ?
#
loop_
_entity_poly.entity_id
_entity_poly.type
_entity_poly.pdbx_seq_one_letter_code
_entity_poly.pdbx_strand_id
1 'polypeptide(L)'
;MTAEPVPLDALLAVRERLARELQQGLDESERRFLLSLVAGVPEWPLLGITHLDQLPGIRWKLHNLAQLQKTNAKKFAEQADTLATRLSLVTLPTTGGA
;
A
#
# COMPACT_ATOMS: atom_id res chain seq x y z
N MET A 1 17.42 19.30 -1.40
CA MET A 1 18.74 18.92 -1.94
C MET A 1 19.54 18.31 -0.81
N THR A 2 20.25 17.20 -1.02
CA THR A 2 21.11 16.59 0.01
C THR A 2 22.47 17.28 0.00
N ALA A 3 23.03 17.55 1.18
CA ALA A 3 24.32 18.24 1.33
C ALA A 3 25.52 17.34 0.99
N GLU A 4 25.33 16.02 1.01
CA GLU A 4 26.34 15.00 0.73
C GLU A 4 25.94 14.12 -0.46
N PRO A 5 26.91 13.61 -1.26
CA PRO A 5 26.65 12.68 -2.34
C PRO A 5 26.10 11.36 -1.78
N VAL A 6 24.91 10.96 -2.20
CA VAL A 6 24.33 9.66 -1.84
C VAL A 6 24.47 8.71 -3.03
N PRO A 7 25.18 7.57 -2.89
CA PRO A 7 25.32 6.62 -3.99
C PRO A 7 23.98 5.96 -4.32
N LEU A 8 23.75 5.73 -5.62
CA LEU A 8 22.51 5.12 -6.11
C LEU A 8 22.24 3.76 -5.46
N ASP A 9 23.28 2.94 -5.27
CA ASP A 9 23.16 1.62 -4.66
C ASP A 9 22.63 1.68 -3.22
N ALA A 10 23.00 2.72 -2.47
CA ALA A 10 22.45 2.95 -1.13
C ALA A 10 20.97 3.31 -1.19
N LEU A 11 20.54 4.13 -2.15
CA LEU A 11 19.13 4.48 -2.33
C LEU A 11 18.28 3.26 -2.71
N LEU A 12 18.82 2.39 -3.57
CA LEU A 12 18.15 1.15 -3.98
C LEU A 12 18.06 0.16 -2.81
N ALA A 13 19.14 -0.04 -2.06
CA ALA A 13 19.14 -0.89 -0.88
C ALA A 13 18.14 -0.41 0.19
N VAL A 14 18.08 0.91 0.42
CA VAL A 14 17.10 1.51 1.35
C VAL A 14 15.68 1.30 0.84
N ARG A 15 15.41 1.50 -0.45
CA ARG A 15 14.07 1.28 -1.02
C ARG A 15 13.60 -0.16 -0.82
N GLU A 16 14.46 -1.13 -1.07
CA GLU A 16 14.12 -2.54 -0.87
C GLU A 16 13.87 -2.88 0.59
N ARG A 17 14.72 -2.35 1.48
CA ARG A 17 14.56 -2.52 2.92
C ARG A 17 13.24 -1.94 3.41
N LEU A 18 12.94 -0.69 3.04
CA LEU A 18 11.68 -0.02 3.39
C LEU A 18 10.47 -0.78 2.88
N ALA A 19 10.52 -1.31 1.66
CA ALA A 19 9.42 -2.10 1.11
C ALA A 19 9.16 -3.37 1.95
N ARG A 20 10.21 -4.07 2.38
CA ARG A 20 10.10 -5.26 3.23
C ARG A 20 9.60 -4.92 4.63
N GLU A 21 10.19 -3.92 5.27
CA GLU A 21 9.82 -3.51 6.63
C GLU A 21 8.38 -3.00 6.68
N LEU A 22 7.95 -2.22 5.70
CA LEU A 22 6.56 -1.77 5.60
C LEU A 22 5.61 -2.96 5.45
N GLN A 23 5.91 -3.90 4.55
CA GLN A 23 5.06 -5.09 4.37
C GLN A 23 4.94 -5.93 5.64
N GLN A 24 6.02 -6.05 6.41
CA GLN A 24 6.04 -6.80 7.67
C GLN A 24 5.36 -6.04 8.81
N GLY A 25 5.47 -4.71 8.83
CA GLY A 25 4.88 -3.85 9.86
C GLY A 25 3.39 -3.60 9.71
N LEU A 26 2.81 -3.87 8.53
CA LEU A 26 1.38 -3.70 8.28
C LEU A 26 0.55 -4.70 9.09
N ASP A 27 -0.36 -4.17 9.91
CA ASP A 27 -1.36 -4.97 10.61
C ASP A 27 -2.51 -5.42 9.68
N GLU A 28 -3.40 -6.27 10.18
CA GLU A 28 -4.52 -6.79 9.40
C GLU A 28 -5.51 -5.69 8.97
N SER A 29 -5.73 -4.68 9.81
CA SER A 29 -6.64 -3.57 9.54
C SER A 29 -6.08 -2.67 8.43
N GLU A 30 -4.79 -2.39 8.45
CA GLU A 30 -4.07 -1.61 7.44
C GLU A 30 -4.01 -2.36 6.11
N ARG A 31 -3.77 -3.68 6.12
CA ARG A 31 -3.83 -4.52 4.91
C ARG A 31 -5.21 -4.48 4.29
N ARG A 32 -6.26 -4.66 5.10
CA ARG A 32 -7.65 -4.60 4.66
C ARG A 32 -7.99 -3.21 4.13
N PHE A 33 -7.54 -2.15 4.78
CA PHE A 33 -7.69 -0.79 4.28
C PHE A 33 -7.07 -0.62 2.89
N LEU A 34 -5.83 -1.07 2.68
CA LEU A 34 -5.17 -0.98 1.38
C LEU A 34 -5.91 -1.74 0.28
N LEU A 35 -6.45 -2.92 0.59
CA LEU A 35 -7.29 -3.69 -0.34
C LEU A 35 -8.60 -2.96 -0.67
N SER A 36 -9.28 -2.42 0.34
CA SER A 36 -10.51 -1.63 0.16
C SER A 36 -10.26 -0.37 -0.69
N LEU A 37 -9.09 0.27 -0.52
CA LEU A 37 -8.69 1.45 -1.28
C LEU A 37 -8.47 1.12 -2.76
N VAL A 38 -7.75 0.05 -3.09
CA VAL A 38 -7.53 -0.35 -4.49
C VAL A 38 -8.80 -0.90 -5.15
N ALA A 39 -9.73 -1.45 -4.37
CA ALA A 39 -11.07 -1.81 -4.83
C ALA A 39 -11.97 -0.59 -5.09
N GLY A 40 -11.53 0.62 -4.70
CA GLY A 40 -12.28 1.86 -4.87
C GLY A 40 -13.36 2.08 -3.81
N VAL A 41 -13.42 1.25 -2.77
CA VAL A 41 -14.41 1.32 -1.68
C VAL A 41 -13.68 1.38 -0.33
N PRO A 42 -12.93 2.48 -0.05
CA PRO A 42 -12.06 2.57 1.11
C PRO A 42 -12.82 2.47 2.44
N GLU A 43 -12.43 1.51 3.27
CA GLU A 43 -12.94 1.31 4.63
C GLU A 43 -12.22 2.24 5.63
N TRP A 44 -12.49 3.55 5.56
CA TRP A 44 -11.85 4.58 6.41
C TRP A 44 -11.79 4.28 7.92
N PRO A 45 -12.83 3.70 8.55
CA PRO A 45 -12.82 3.46 10.00
C PRO A 45 -11.71 2.51 10.45
N LEU A 46 -11.16 1.68 9.55
CA LEU A 46 -10.11 0.70 9.88
C LEU A 46 -8.81 1.36 10.36
N LEU A 47 -8.48 2.56 9.88
CA LEU A 47 -7.27 3.26 10.28
C LEU A 47 -7.46 4.13 11.52
N GLY A 48 -8.70 4.45 11.91
CA GLY A 48 -8.98 5.36 13.03
C GLY A 48 -8.46 6.79 12.86
N ILE A 49 -8.01 7.18 11.67
CA ILE A 49 -7.45 8.50 11.39
C ILE A 49 -8.56 9.43 10.88
N THR A 50 -8.83 10.49 11.64
CA THR A 50 -9.76 11.54 11.23
C THR A 50 -9.22 12.29 10.01
N HIS A 51 -10.10 12.63 9.05
CA HIS A 51 -9.78 13.40 7.85
C HIS A 51 -8.81 12.72 6.84
N LEU A 52 -8.61 11.41 6.94
CA LEU A 52 -7.73 10.69 6.00
C LEU A 52 -8.22 10.78 4.54
N ASP A 53 -9.54 10.86 4.36
CA ASP A 53 -10.23 11.11 3.10
C ASP A 53 -9.94 12.50 2.50
N GLN A 54 -9.50 13.46 3.32
CA GLN A 54 -9.21 14.83 2.90
C GLN A 54 -7.79 14.98 2.34
N LEU A 55 -6.92 14.00 2.59
CA LEU A 55 -5.53 14.05 2.16
C LEU A 55 -5.45 14.11 0.62
N PRO A 56 -4.71 15.07 0.04
CA PRO A 56 -4.66 15.26 -1.40
C PRO A 56 -4.12 14.02 -2.12
N GLY A 57 -3.15 13.32 -1.52
CA GLY A 57 -2.60 12.08 -2.08
C GLY A 57 -3.62 10.94 -2.18
N ILE A 58 -4.47 10.79 -1.16
CA ILE A 58 -5.52 9.77 -1.13
C ILE A 58 -6.61 10.10 -2.16
N ARG A 59 -7.06 11.36 -2.22
CA ARG A 59 -8.05 11.82 -3.20
C ARG A 59 -7.56 11.64 -4.63
N TRP A 60 -6.30 11.97 -4.89
CA TRP A 60 -5.67 11.75 -6.19
C TRP A 60 -5.61 10.26 -6.54
N LYS A 61 -5.24 9.40 -5.58
CA LYS A 61 -5.17 7.96 -5.81
C LYS A 61 -6.53 7.38 -6.16
N LEU A 62 -7.58 7.77 -5.44
CA LEU A 62 -8.96 7.36 -5.73
C LEU A 62 -9.43 7.86 -7.10
N HIS A 63 -9.12 9.11 -7.45
CA HIS A 63 -9.43 9.64 -8.77
C HIS A 63 -8.81 8.79 -9.89
N ASN A 64 -7.53 8.44 -9.74
CA ASN A 64 -6.83 7.64 -10.73
C ASN A 64 -7.34 6.20 -10.81
N LEU A 65 -7.73 5.61 -9.68
CA LEU A 65 -8.35 4.30 -9.65
C LEU A 65 -9.70 4.31 -10.38
N ALA A 66 -10.52 5.35 -10.18
CA ALA A 66 -11.78 5.52 -10.90
C ALA A 66 -11.57 5.71 -12.41
N GLN A 67 -10.54 6.47 -12.82
CA GLN A 67 -10.18 6.60 -14.23
C GLN A 67 -9.67 5.28 -14.82
N LEU A 68 -8.85 4.53 -14.08
CA LEU A 68 -8.34 3.23 -14.50
C LEU A 68 -9.47 2.20 -14.66
N GLN A 69 -10.44 2.19 -13.74
CA GLN A 69 -11.61 1.31 -13.84
C GLN A 69 -12.42 1.58 -15.11
N LYS A 70 -12.60 2.85 -15.48
CA LYS A 70 -13.33 3.26 -16.70
C LYS A 70 -12.57 2.94 -17.99
N THR A 71 -11.25 3.16 -17.99
CA THR A 71 -10.42 2.99 -19.19
C THR A 71 -9.99 1.55 -19.41
N ASN A 72 -9.74 0.80 -18.33
CA ASN A 72 -9.27 -0.59 -18.39
C ASN A 72 -9.64 -1.36 -17.12
N ALA A 73 -10.87 -1.88 -17.09
CA ALA A 73 -11.39 -2.69 -15.98
C ALA A 73 -10.56 -3.95 -15.68
N LYS A 74 -9.95 -4.56 -16.72
CA LYS A 74 -9.07 -5.72 -16.54
C LYS A 74 -7.84 -5.36 -15.71
N LYS A 75 -7.15 -4.28 -16.09
CA LYS A 75 -5.97 -3.79 -15.36
C LYS A 75 -6.33 -3.32 -13.94
N PHE A 76 -7.54 -2.80 -13.75
CA PHE A 76 -8.07 -2.44 -12.43
C PHE A 76 -8.26 -3.67 -11.52
N ALA A 77 -8.74 -4.80 -12.05
CA ALA A 77 -8.84 -6.03 -11.29
C ALA A 77 -7.44 -6.62 -10.99
N GLU A 78 -6.57 -6.67 -12.00
CA GLU A 78 -5.20 -7.23 -11.88
C GLU A 78 -4.37 -6.57 -10.78
N GLN A 79 -4.47 -5.24 -10.59
CA GLN A 79 -3.75 -4.55 -9.51
C GLN A 79 -4.25 -4.96 -8.12
N ALA A 80 -5.55 -5.22 -7.95
CA ALA A 80 -6.13 -5.61 -6.67
C ALA A 80 -5.69 -7.04 -6.33
N ASP A 81 -5.73 -7.95 -7.31
CA ASP A 81 -5.25 -9.33 -7.16
C ASP A 81 -3.75 -9.38 -6.88
N THR A 82 -2.96 -8.54 -7.58
CA THR A 82 -1.52 -8.44 -7.37
C THR A 82 -1.20 -7.97 -5.95
N LEU A 83 -1.95 -6.97 -5.45
CA LEU A 83 -1.76 -6.47 -4.08
C LEU A 83 -2.15 -7.54 -3.06
N ALA A 84 -3.30 -8.20 -3.23
CA ALA A 84 -3.75 -9.28 -2.36
C ALA A 84 -2.72 -10.41 -2.29
N THR A 85 -2.20 -10.83 -3.44
CA THR A 85 -1.15 -11.86 -3.52
C THR A 85 0.09 -11.44 -2.73
N ARG A 86 0.58 -10.21 -2.93
CA ARG A 86 1.79 -9.72 -2.25
C ARG A 86 1.60 -9.55 -0.74
N LEU A 87 0.42 -9.13 -0.29
CA LEU A 87 0.12 -9.02 1.14
C LEU A 87 -0.06 -10.40 1.79
N SER A 88 -0.62 -11.38 1.08
CA SER A 88 -0.80 -12.75 1.57
C SER A 88 0.51 -13.55 1.68
N LEU A 89 1.46 -13.33 0.76
CA LEU A 89 2.78 -14.00 0.78
C LEU A 89 3.63 -13.62 2.00
N VAL A 90 3.27 -12.56 2.72
CA VAL A 90 3.97 -12.10 3.92
C VAL A 90 3.40 -12.76 5.20
N THR A 91 2.25 -13.45 5.14
CA THR A 91 1.48 -13.89 6.34
C THR A 91 1.80 -15.32 6.83
N LEU A 92 3.04 -15.81 6.73
CA LEU A 92 3.43 -17.10 7.36
C LEU A 92 4.71 -16.94 8.19
N PRO A 93 4.76 -17.46 9.44
CA PRO A 93 3.94 -17.08 10.59
C PRO A 93 4.81 -16.42 11.68
N THR A 94 4.28 -15.43 12.38
CA THR A 94 4.67 -15.17 13.78
C THR A 94 3.89 -16.12 14.67
N THR A 95 4.36 -17.37 14.78
CA THR A 95 4.02 -18.22 15.92
C THR A 95 4.91 -17.79 17.09
N GLY A 96 4.27 -17.48 18.22
CA GLY A 96 4.85 -16.77 19.35
C GLY A 96 5.98 -17.46 20.12
N GLY A 97 6.56 -16.67 21.01
CA GLY A 97 7.43 -17.07 22.10
C GLY A 97 7.24 -16.07 23.23
N ALA A 98 6.95 -16.63 24.42
CA ALA A 98 6.64 -16.02 25.71
C ALA A 98 7.46 -14.79 26.12
#